data_AF-A0A8S3F7G3-F1
#
_entry.id   AF-A0A8S3F7G3-F1
#
_cell.length_a   1.000
_cell.length_b   1.000
_cell.length_c   1.000
_cell.angle_alpha   90.00
_cell.angle_beta   90.00
_cell.angle_gamma   90.00
#
_symmetry.space_group_name_H-M   'P 1'
#
loop_
_entity.id
_entity.type
_entity.pdbx_description
1 polymer ?
#
loop_
_entity_poly.entity_id
_entity_poly.type
_entity_poly.pdbx_seq_one_letter_code
_entity_poly.pdbx_strand_id
1 'polypeptide(L)'
;RKKLVPSGNVCHIHQGNGPYTVSNVPGCWFFKIPHKDGNEKNVGNPLAKSFATKIADGTLRAHESTAAKWLLEWSKMLSYWENNEKRIKSQMAVQIKDDGTAIILPRVVVSGTVTRRAVEPTWLTASNAQTDRIGSELKAMVQAPSGFCFVGADVDSQELWIASILGDAQFAGMHGSTAFGWMNLQGKKKDGTDLHSKVAALVGISRDQAKVS
;
A
#
# COMPACT_ATOMS: atom_id res chain seq x y z
N ARG A 1 24.05 9.33 21.66
CA ARG A 1 23.87 9.74 20.24
C ARG A 1 25.10 10.53 19.82
N LYS A 2 25.94 10.02 18.91
CA LYS A 2 27.07 10.79 18.36
C LYS A 2 26.52 11.90 17.46
N LYS A 3 26.93 13.15 17.66
CA LYS A 3 26.58 14.26 16.76
C LYS A 3 27.27 14.04 15.42
N LEU A 4 26.51 14.09 14.33
CA LEU A 4 27.10 14.09 12.98
C LEU A 4 27.86 15.40 12.81
N VAL A 5 29.12 15.33 12.40
CA VAL A 5 29.94 16.51 12.14
C VAL A 5 29.78 16.85 10.65
N PRO A 6 29.31 18.06 10.31
CA PRO A 6 29.29 18.50 8.91
C PRO A 6 30.71 18.42 8.34
N SER A 7 30.86 17.81 7.16
CA SER A 7 32.15 17.82 6.49
C SER A 7 32.43 19.23 5.98
N GLY A 8 33.63 19.77 6.24
CA GLY A 8 34.06 21.05 5.65
C GLY A 8 34.31 20.99 4.14
N ASN A 9 34.26 19.79 3.55
CA ASN A 9 34.44 19.57 2.11
C ASN A 9 33.08 19.36 1.43
N VAL A 10 32.80 20.14 0.40
CA VAL A 10 31.59 20.00 -0.41
C VAL A 10 31.75 18.81 -1.37
N CYS A 11 30.78 17.90 -1.37
CA CYS A 11 30.70 16.83 -2.35
C CYS A 11 30.16 17.38 -3.68
N HIS A 12 31.03 17.55 -4.70
CA HIS A 12 30.60 18.03 -6.01
C HIS A 12 29.89 16.95 -6.86
N ILE A 13 29.98 15.68 -6.47
CA ILE A 13 29.49 14.53 -7.25
C ILE A 13 28.10 14.03 -6.83
N HIS A 14 27.56 14.48 -5.70
CA HIS A 14 26.25 14.04 -5.22
C HIS A 14 25.54 15.16 -4.45
N GLN A 15 24.30 15.43 -4.84
CA GLN A 15 23.42 16.37 -4.16
C GLN A 15 22.52 15.62 -3.17
N GLY A 16 22.63 15.96 -1.89
CA GLY A 16 21.87 15.31 -0.82
C GLY A 16 22.03 16.01 0.53
N ASN A 17 21.34 15.53 1.56
CA ASN A 17 21.42 16.09 2.91
C ASN A 17 22.73 15.64 3.59
N GLY A 18 23.77 16.46 3.48
CA GLY A 18 25.16 16.15 3.85
C GLY A 18 26.13 16.97 2.97
N PRO A 19 27.42 16.59 2.87
CA PRO A 19 28.06 15.39 3.43
C PRO A 19 28.38 15.49 4.93
N TYR A 20 28.23 14.38 5.64
CA TYR A 20 28.67 14.21 7.03
C TYR A 20 29.86 13.27 7.11
N THR A 21 30.80 13.55 7.99
CA THR A 21 31.95 12.67 8.29
C THR A 21 31.77 11.98 9.63
N VAL A 22 32.04 10.68 9.66
CA VAL A 22 32.04 9.88 10.89
C VAL A 22 33.49 9.62 11.30
N SER A 23 33.86 10.01 12.52
CA SER A 23 35.25 10.00 13.02
C SER A 23 35.97 8.65 12.93
N ASN A 24 35.24 7.55 12.81
CA ASN A 24 35.78 6.19 12.84
C ASN A 24 35.76 5.50 11.46
N VAL A 25 35.38 6.19 10.39
CA VAL A 25 35.37 5.63 9.02
C VAL A 25 36.02 6.64 8.06
N PRO A 26 37.34 6.56 7.85
CA PRO A 26 38.04 7.46 6.94
C PRO A 26 37.65 7.16 5.48
N GLY A 27 37.63 8.19 4.63
CA GLY A 27 37.44 8.05 3.18
C GLY A 27 35.99 7.91 2.69
N CYS A 28 34.98 7.99 3.57
CA CYS A 28 33.57 7.90 3.18
C CYS A 28 32.80 9.20 3.45
N TRP A 29 31.88 9.54 2.55
CA TRP A 29 30.89 10.58 2.75
C TRP A 29 29.53 9.98 3.06
N PHE A 30 28.90 10.45 4.13
CA PHE A 30 27.59 9.99 4.55
C PHE A 30 26.54 11.06 4.26
N PHE A 31 25.45 10.63 3.64
CA PHE A 31 24.28 11.47 3.40
C PHE A 31 23.12 10.94 4.21
N LYS A 32 22.37 11.85 4.81
CA LYS A 32 21.22 11.51 5.63
C LYS A 32 20.06 11.08 4.73
N ILE A 33 19.46 9.95 5.06
CA ILE A 33 18.25 9.47 4.40
C ILE A 33 17.12 10.49 4.65
N PRO A 34 16.39 10.94 3.61
CA PRO A 34 15.27 11.85 3.78
C PRO A 34 14.19 11.25 4.67
N HIS A 35 13.67 12.06 5.60
CA HIS A 35 12.58 11.67 6.48
C HIS A 35 11.25 12.21 5.94
N LYS A 36 10.18 11.43 6.03
CA LYS A 36 8.84 11.80 5.52
C LYS A 36 8.30 13.11 6.11
N ASP A 37 8.63 13.39 7.37
CA ASP A 37 8.20 14.59 8.12
C ASP A 37 9.21 15.75 8.03
N GLY A 38 10.15 15.69 7.07
CA GLY A 38 11.10 16.77 6.79
C GLY A 38 12.57 16.42 7.04
N ASN A 39 13.47 17.06 6.29
CA ASN A 39 14.91 16.75 6.21
C ASN A 39 15.68 16.94 7.54
N GLU A 40 15.14 17.72 8.48
CA GLU A 40 15.75 17.93 9.79
C GLU A 40 15.55 16.72 10.73
N LYS A 41 14.51 15.91 10.52
CA LYS A 41 14.22 14.72 11.34
C LYS A 41 15.12 13.55 10.95
N ASN A 42 15.53 12.75 11.94
CA ASN A 42 16.40 11.60 11.72
C ASN A 42 15.56 10.35 11.43
N VAL A 43 15.94 9.59 10.41
CA VAL A 43 15.43 8.24 10.20
C VAL A 43 15.99 7.35 11.31
N GLY A 44 15.12 6.89 12.21
CA GLY A 44 15.50 5.99 13.30
C GLY A 44 15.65 4.54 12.85
N ASN A 45 14.74 4.08 12.00
CA ASN A 45 14.73 2.72 11.46
C ASN A 45 14.64 2.76 9.92
N PRO A 46 15.71 2.40 9.18
CA PRO A 46 15.70 2.36 7.72
C PRO A 46 14.85 1.19 7.16
N LEU A 47 14.44 0.24 8.00
CA LEU A 47 13.53 -0.86 7.67
C LEU A 47 12.07 -0.54 8.05
N ALA A 48 11.77 0.70 8.42
CA ALA A 48 10.41 1.10 8.76
C ALA A 48 9.48 0.99 7.55
N LYS A 49 8.17 0.82 7.80
CA LYS A 49 7.12 0.73 6.78
C LYS A 49 7.18 1.82 5.70
N SER A 50 7.59 3.04 6.07
CA SER A 50 7.72 4.16 5.13
C SER A 50 8.77 3.92 4.03
N PHE A 51 9.75 3.05 4.28
CA PHE A 51 10.83 2.72 3.35
C PHE A 51 10.60 1.39 2.63
N ALA A 52 9.57 0.62 3.01
CA ALA A 52 9.29 -0.68 2.41
C ALA A 52 9.09 -0.60 0.89
N THR A 53 8.38 0.43 0.40
CA THR A 53 8.21 0.66 -1.05
C THR A 53 9.54 0.97 -1.74
N LYS A 54 10.41 1.74 -1.07
CA LYS A 54 11.74 2.10 -1.59
C LYS A 54 12.73 0.94 -1.58
N ILE A 55 12.53 -0.02 -0.67
CA ILE A 55 13.28 -1.27 -0.67
C ILE A 55 12.77 -2.17 -1.83
N ALA A 56 11.46 -2.24 -2.02
CA ALA A 56 10.85 -3.06 -3.06
C ALA A 56 11.14 -2.56 -4.48
N ASP A 57 11.19 -1.25 -4.71
CA ASP A 57 11.53 -0.65 -6.02
C ASP A 57 13.05 -0.62 -6.29
N GLY A 58 13.87 -1.06 -5.33
CA GLY A 58 15.33 -1.12 -5.45
C GLY A 58 16.06 0.20 -5.19
N THR A 59 15.36 1.29 -4.87
CA THR A 59 15.96 2.59 -4.49
C THR A 59 16.82 2.46 -3.24
N LEU A 60 16.34 1.70 -2.24
CA LEU A 60 17.07 1.37 -1.01
C LEU A 60 17.45 -0.11 -1.05
N ARG A 61 18.74 -0.38 -1.24
CA ARG A 61 19.26 -1.75 -1.32
C ARG A 61 20.52 -1.91 -0.48
N ALA A 62 20.72 -3.11 0.04
CA ALA A 62 21.99 -3.46 0.66
C ALA A 62 23.08 -3.64 -0.41
N HIS A 63 24.31 -3.27 -0.07
CA HIS A 63 25.47 -3.52 -0.94
C HIS A 63 25.95 -4.97 -0.77
N GLU A 64 25.96 -5.73 -1.89
CA GLU A 64 26.64 -7.02 -2.13
C GLU A 64 26.52 -8.16 -1.11
N SER A 65 25.71 -8.04 -0.06
CA SER A 65 25.44 -9.14 0.86
C SER A 65 24.16 -9.87 0.47
N THR A 66 24.30 -11.13 0.07
CA THR A 66 23.16 -12.04 -0.17
C THR A 66 22.31 -12.18 1.09
N ALA A 67 22.93 -12.25 2.27
CA ALA A 67 22.22 -12.32 3.55
C ALA A 67 21.38 -11.06 3.84
N ALA A 68 21.90 -9.88 3.51
CA ALA A 68 21.15 -8.64 3.70
C ALA A 68 19.94 -8.53 2.75
N LYS A 69 20.04 -9.05 1.52
CA LYS A 69 18.89 -9.15 0.60
C LYS A 69 17.79 -10.05 1.17
N TRP A 70 18.14 -11.25 1.64
CA TRP A 70 17.19 -12.17 2.27
C TRP A 70 16.51 -11.54 3.49
N LEU A 71 17.26 -10.84 4.34
CA LEU A 71 16.70 -10.17 5.52
C LEU A 71 15.66 -9.10 5.13
N LEU A 72 15.94 -8.32 4.08
CA LEU A 72 15.01 -7.30 3.57
C LEU A 72 13.73 -7.95 3.01
N GLU A 73 13.87 -9.05 2.27
CA GLU A 73 12.74 -9.81 1.74
C GLU A 73 11.88 -10.41 2.86
N TRP A 74 12.49 -11.06 3.85
CA TRP A 74 11.77 -11.63 5.00
C TRP A 74 11.09 -10.56 5.84
N SER A 75 11.76 -9.43 6.10
CA SER A 75 11.17 -8.30 6.81
C SER A 75 9.93 -7.77 6.09
N LYS A 76 9.98 -7.69 4.75
CA LYS A 76 8.83 -7.32 3.92
C LYS A 76 7.69 -8.33 4.06
N MET A 77 7.99 -9.63 4.00
CA MET A 77 7.00 -10.72 4.11
C MET A 77 6.30 -10.74 5.47
N LEU A 78 7.06 -10.53 6.55
CA LEU A 78 6.55 -10.58 7.93
C LEU A 78 5.81 -9.32 8.36
N SER A 79 6.16 -8.16 7.79
CA SER A 79 5.56 -6.87 8.16
C SER A 79 4.03 -6.87 8.05
N TYR A 80 3.45 -7.56 7.08
CA TYR A 80 2.00 -7.68 6.99
C TYR A 80 1.43 -8.55 8.11
N TRP A 81 2.04 -9.70 8.38
CA TRP A 81 1.62 -10.61 9.44
C TRP A 81 1.65 -9.95 10.81
N GLU A 82 2.74 -9.28 11.20
CA GLU A 82 2.88 -8.62 12.51
C GLU A 82 1.74 -7.63 12.81
N ASN A 83 1.27 -6.93 11.76
CA ASN A 83 0.20 -5.94 11.89
C ASN A 83 -1.21 -6.56 11.97
N ASN A 84 -1.41 -7.74 11.37
CA ASN A 84 -2.72 -8.34 11.23
C ASN A 84 -2.94 -9.54 12.16
N GLU A 85 -1.89 -10.22 12.61
CA GLU A 85 -1.94 -11.46 13.42
C GLU A 85 -2.90 -11.35 14.59
N LYS A 86 -2.78 -10.27 15.39
CA LYS A 86 -3.64 -10.07 16.57
C LYS A 86 -5.11 -10.04 16.20
N ARG A 87 -5.44 -9.36 15.09
CA ARG A 87 -6.81 -9.18 14.60
C ARG A 87 -7.36 -10.48 14.01
N ILE A 88 -6.51 -11.25 13.34
CA ILE A 88 -6.83 -12.56 12.77
C ILE A 88 -7.09 -13.58 13.89
N LYS A 89 -6.19 -13.65 14.88
CA LYS A 89 -6.31 -14.57 16.01
C LYS A 89 -7.48 -14.23 16.93
N SER A 90 -7.87 -12.95 17.01
CA SER A 90 -9.00 -12.51 17.82
C SER A 90 -10.36 -12.62 17.11
N GLN A 91 -10.44 -13.30 15.95
CA GLN A 91 -11.71 -13.45 15.26
C GLN A 91 -12.68 -14.32 16.05
N MET A 92 -13.95 -13.92 16.06
CA MET A 92 -15.01 -14.68 16.72
C MET A 92 -15.46 -15.82 15.81
N ALA A 93 -14.94 -17.02 16.07
CA ALA A 93 -15.37 -18.25 15.42
C ALA A 93 -16.31 -19.01 16.36
N VAL A 94 -17.49 -19.37 15.85
CA VAL A 94 -18.49 -20.15 16.59
C VAL A 94 -18.60 -21.52 15.93
N GLN A 95 -18.35 -22.57 16.70
CA GLN A 95 -18.54 -23.94 16.24
C GLN A 95 -20.04 -24.26 16.15
N ILE A 96 -20.47 -24.79 15.00
CA ILE A 96 -21.89 -25.10 14.73
C ILE A 96 -22.14 -26.60 14.75
N LYS A 97 -21.11 -27.40 14.46
CA LYS A 97 -21.19 -28.86 14.44
C LYS A 97 -19.98 -29.45 15.16
N ASP A 98 -20.15 -30.65 15.70
CA ASP A 98 -19.10 -31.39 16.40
C ASP A 98 -17.99 -31.91 15.46
N ASP A 99 -18.18 -31.81 14.15
CA ASP A 99 -17.20 -32.18 13.11
C ASP A 99 -16.08 -31.13 12.90
N GLY A 100 -16.05 -30.08 13.71
CA GLY A 100 -15.09 -28.97 13.60
C GLY A 100 -15.54 -27.85 12.65
N THR A 101 -16.75 -27.92 12.08
CA THR A 101 -17.31 -26.82 11.29
C THR A 101 -17.59 -25.61 12.18
N ALA A 102 -16.87 -24.52 11.93
CA ALA A 102 -17.08 -23.23 12.58
C ALA A 102 -17.44 -22.14 11.56
N ILE A 103 -18.26 -21.18 11.99
CA ILE A 103 -18.56 -19.97 11.25
C ILE A 103 -17.90 -18.78 11.93
N ILE A 104 -17.34 -17.89 11.11
CA ILE A 104 -16.78 -16.62 11.57
C ILE A 104 -17.91 -15.59 11.61
N LEU A 105 -18.01 -14.86 12.71
CA LEU A 105 -18.98 -13.79 12.90
C LEU A 105 -18.26 -12.43 13.01
N PRO A 106 -18.09 -11.71 11.88
CA PRO A 106 -17.48 -10.39 11.88
C PRO A 106 -18.33 -9.38 12.66
N ARG A 107 -17.69 -8.62 13.57
CA ARG A 107 -18.35 -7.59 14.37
C ARG A 107 -18.35 -6.25 13.63
N VAL A 108 -19.17 -6.16 12.58
CA VAL A 108 -19.24 -4.96 11.72
C VAL A 108 -20.05 -3.85 12.39
N VAL A 109 -19.44 -2.67 12.52
CA VAL A 109 -20.14 -1.43 12.91
C VAL A 109 -20.61 -0.73 11.64
N VAL A 110 -21.92 -0.74 11.37
CA VAL A 110 -22.48 -0.30 10.07
C VAL A 110 -22.20 1.16 9.72
N SER A 111 -22.20 2.07 10.69
CA SER A 111 -21.92 3.50 10.51
C SER A 111 -20.81 3.97 11.44
N GLY A 112 -19.65 3.32 11.35
CA GLY A 112 -18.52 3.54 12.27
C GLY A 112 -17.65 4.76 11.97
N THR A 113 -17.88 5.45 10.85
CA THR A 113 -17.12 6.66 10.45
C THR A 113 -18.06 7.84 10.17
N VAL A 114 -17.49 9.05 10.08
CA VAL A 114 -18.25 10.27 9.74
C VAL A 114 -18.96 10.16 8.38
N THR A 115 -18.36 9.46 7.42
CA THR A 115 -18.95 9.19 6.10
C THR A 115 -19.96 8.03 6.12
N ARG A 116 -20.29 7.51 7.30
CA ARG A 116 -21.18 6.35 7.53
C ARG A 116 -20.68 5.05 6.90
N ARG A 117 -19.39 4.93 6.57
CA ARG A 117 -18.81 3.66 6.14
C ARG A 117 -18.78 2.66 7.30
N ALA A 118 -19.01 1.40 6.96
CA ALA A 118 -18.89 0.30 7.88
C ALA A 118 -17.44 0.13 8.36
N VAL A 119 -17.27 -0.27 9.62
CA VAL A 119 -15.96 -0.48 10.24
C VAL A 119 -15.89 -1.87 10.85
N GLU A 120 -14.88 -2.62 10.43
CA GLU A 120 -14.47 -3.89 11.02
C GLU A 120 -12.97 -4.03 10.73
N PRO A 121 -12.13 -4.31 11.74
CA PRO A 121 -10.68 -4.14 11.64
C PRO A 121 -9.94 -5.26 10.89
N THR A 122 -10.61 -6.34 10.49
CA THR A 122 -9.97 -7.53 9.90
C THR A 122 -10.46 -7.74 8.46
N TRP A 123 -11.72 -8.08 8.29
CA TRP A 123 -12.37 -8.45 7.03
C TRP A 123 -12.57 -7.28 6.08
N LEU A 124 -12.95 -6.09 6.58
CA LEU A 124 -13.08 -4.90 5.72
C LEU A 124 -11.74 -4.29 5.30
N THR A 125 -10.65 -4.72 5.94
CA THR A 125 -9.28 -4.33 5.58
C THR A 125 -8.46 -5.47 4.98
N ALA A 126 -9.06 -6.65 4.83
CA ALA A 126 -8.36 -7.84 4.37
C ALA A 126 -7.89 -7.65 2.93
N SER A 127 -6.58 -7.75 2.73
CA SER A 127 -5.99 -7.66 1.40
C SER A 127 -6.24 -8.93 0.59
N ASN A 128 -6.08 -8.83 -0.73
CA ASN A 128 -6.00 -10.02 -1.58
C ASN A 128 -4.66 -10.72 -1.36
N ALA A 129 -4.60 -12.03 -1.64
CA ALA A 129 -3.40 -12.82 -1.48
C ALA A 129 -2.25 -12.25 -2.32
N GLN A 130 -1.09 -12.08 -1.69
CA GLN A 130 0.16 -11.67 -2.31
C GLN A 130 1.27 -12.61 -1.87
N THR A 131 2.06 -13.09 -2.82
CA THR A 131 3.13 -14.07 -2.57
C THR A 131 4.24 -13.56 -1.65
N ASP A 132 4.37 -12.23 -1.55
CA ASP A 132 5.39 -11.56 -0.76
C ASP A 132 4.87 -11.10 0.62
N ARG A 133 3.73 -11.61 1.10
CA ARG A 133 3.11 -11.24 2.38
C ARG A 133 2.43 -12.41 3.08
N ILE A 134 2.95 -12.79 4.25
CA ILE A 134 2.38 -13.85 5.08
C ILE A 134 1.06 -13.36 5.69
N GLY A 135 0.00 -14.17 5.61
CA GLY A 135 -1.34 -13.85 6.12
C GLY A 135 -2.23 -13.08 5.15
N SER A 136 -1.75 -12.77 3.95
CA SER A 136 -2.56 -12.14 2.90
C SER A 136 -3.58 -13.12 2.29
N GLU A 137 -3.34 -14.42 2.46
CA GLU A 137 -4.18 -15.54 2.05
C GLU A 137 -5.42 -15.76 2.92
N LEU A 138 -5.61 -15.00 4.01
CA LEU A 138 -6.71 -15.19 4.96
C LEU A 138 -8.08 -15.33 4.30
N LYS A 139 -8.38 -14.49 3.29
CA LYS A 139 -9.66 -14.54 2.56
C LYS A 139 -9.88 -15.89 1.86
N ALA A 140 -8.83 -16.50 1.33
CA ALA A 140 -8.89 -17.77 0.62
C ALA A 140 -9.16 -18.96 1.56
N MET A 141 -8.87 -18.80 2.86
CA MET A 141 -9.15 -19.82 3.87
C MET A 141 -10.63 -19.89 4.25
N VAL A 142 -11.43 -18.87 3.92
CA VAL A 142 -12.87 -18.87 4.18
C VAL A 142 -13.57 -19.67 3.09
N GLN A 143 -14.16 -20.79 3.49
CA GLN A 143 -14.87 -21.70 2.60
C GLN A 143 -16.38 -21.51 2.73
N ALA A 144 -17.09 -21.68 1.62
CA ALA A 144 -18.55 -21.75 1.66
C ALA A 144 -18.98 -23.10 2.26
N PRO A 145 -20.12 -23.17 2.97
CA PRO A 145 -20.66 -24.44 3.43
C PRO A 145 -20.90 -25.43 2.28
N SER A 146 -20.88 -26.73 2.57
CA SER A 146 -21.14 -27.77 1.56
C SER A 146 -22.47 -27.54 0.83
N GLY A 147 -22.44 -27.57 -0.49
CA GLY A 147 -23.59 -27.28 -1.35
C GLY A 147 -23.83 -25.80 -1.66
N PHE A 148 -23.03 -24.88 -1.10
CA PHE A 148 -23.13 -23.44 -1.33
C PHE A 148 -21.85 -22.87 -1.96
N CYS A 149 -21.97 -21.68 -2.55
CA CYS A 149 -20.84 -20.92 -3.07
C CYS A 149 -20.99 -19.44 -2.71
N PHE A 150 -19.87 -18.71 -2.67
CA PHE A 150 -19.89 -17.26 -2.54
C PHE A 150 -20.06 -16.63 -3.92
N VAL A 151 -21.07 -15.79 -4.08
CA VAL A 151 -21.28 -14.96 -5.28
C VAL A 151 -21.08 -13.50 -4.87
N GLY A 152 -20.17 -12.82 -5.56
CA GLY A 152 -19.87 -11.41 -5.31
C GLY A 152 -19.44 -10.70 -6.58
N ALA A 153 -19.62 -9.38 -6.59
CA ALA A 153 -19.15 -8.49 -7.65
C ALA A 153 -18.38 -7.34 -7.02
N ASP A 154 -17.25 -6.97 -7.62
CA ASP A 154 -16.53 -5.75 -7.30
C ASP A 154 -16.83 -4.73 -8.41
N VAL A 155 -17.29 -3.55 -8.03
CA VAL A 155 -17.56 -2.48 -8.99
C VAL A 155 -16.33 -1.59 -9.04
N ASP A 156 -15.64 -1.61 -10.17
CA ASP A 156 -14.48 -0.75 -10.39
C ASP A 156 -14.88 0.73 -10.32
N SER A 157 -14.06 1.54 -9.66
CA SER A 157 -14.12 3.02 -9.75
C SER A 157 -15.46 3.65 -9.35
N GLN A 158 -16.21 3.08 -8.40
CA GLN A 158 -17.51 3.63 -7.94
C GLN A 158 -17.44 5.12 -7.58
N GLU A 159 -16.43 5.51 -6.80
CA GLU A 159 -16.25 6.90 -6.36
C GLU A 159 -15.95 7.83 -7.54
N LEU A 160 -15.17 7.35 -8.50
CA LEU A 160 -14.84 8.06 -9.73
C LEU A 160 -16.09 8.27 -10.60
N TRP A 161 -16.97 7.28 -10.66
CA TRP A 161 -18.20 7.32 -11.44
C TRP A 161 -19.17 8.38 -10.89
N ILE A 162 -19.35 8.41 -9.56
CA ILE A 162 -20.14 9.46 -8.89
C ILE A 162 -19.55 10.84 -9.15
N ALA A 163 -18.23 11.00 -9.03
CA ALA A 163 -17.55 12.25 -9.32
C ALA A 163 -17.76 12.70 -10.78
N SER A 164 -17.76 11.77 -11.74
CA SER A 164 -18.00 12.12 -13.15
C SER A 164 -19.41 12.60 -13.40
N ILE A 165 -20.41 11.94 -12.80
CA ILE A 165 -21.82 12.35 -12.95
C ILE A 165 -22.03 13.76 -12.38
N LEU A 166 -21.45 14.05 -11.20
CA LEU A 166 -21.52 15.37 -10.59
C LEU A 166 -20.85 16.44 -11.47
N GLY A 167 -19.70 16.14 -12.06
CA GLY A 167 -19.00 17.04 -12.98
C GLY A 167 -19.79 17.30 -14.26
N ASP A 168 -20.29 16.24 -14.90
CA ASP A 168 -21.09 16.31 -16.13
C ASP A 168 -22.40 17.08 -15.94
N ALA A 169 -23.08 16.86 -14.81
CA ALA A 169 -24.31 17.56 -14.46
C ALA A 169 -24.10 19.07 -14.35
N GLN A 170 -23.00 19.49 -13.71
CA GLN A 170 -22.68 20.91 -13.54
C GLN A 170 -22.15 21.57 -14.81
N PHE A 171 -21.45 20.82 -15.66
CA PHE A 171 -20.80 21.37 -16.85
C PHE A 171 -21.78 21.60 -18.00
N ALA A 172 -22.48 20.55 -18.45
CA ALA A 172 -23.39 20.64 -19.59
C ALA A 172 -24.71 19.88 -19.39
N GLY A 173 -24.93 19.28 -18.21
CA GLY A 173 -26.14 18.49 -17.94
C GLY A 173 -26.23 17.19 -18.73
N MET A 174 -25.14 16.75 -19.36
CA MET A 174 -25.10 15.58 -20.23
C MET A 174 -23.97 14.64 -19.82
N HIS A 175 -24.28 13.35 -19.68
CA HIS A 175 -23.29 12.31 -19.39
C HIS A 175 -22.18 12.30 -20.44
N GLY A 176 -20.93 12.24 -20.00
CA GLY A 176 -19.75 12.25 -20.86
C GLY A 176 -19.39 13.61 -21.44
N SER A 177 -20.00 14.69 -20.95
CA SER A 177 -19.71 16.06 -21.43
C SER A 177 -18.36 16.59 -20.94
N THR A 178 -17.85 16.10 -19.82
CA THR A 178 -16.49 16.38 -19.37
C THR A 178 -15.51 15.33 -19.89
N ALA A 179 -14.24 15.70 -20.08
CA ALA A 179 -13.19 14.75 -20.44
C ALA A 179 -13.11 13.58 -19.43
N PHE A 180 -13.34 13.88 -18.16
CA PHE A 180 -13.37 12.92 -17.06
C PHE A 180 -14.56 11.94 -17.18
N GLY A 181 -15.77 12.44 -17.45
CA GLY A 181 -16.95 11.61 -17.70
C GLY A 181 -16.83 10.77 -18.97
N TRP A 182 -16.28 11.34 -20.05
CA TRP A 182 -16.04 10.62 -21.30
C TRP A 182 -15.07 9.44 -21.10
N MET A 183 -13.99 9.66 -20.35
CA MET A 183 -13.02 8.61 -20.03
C MET A 183 -13.62 7.50 -19.18
N ASN A 184 -14.55 7.80 -18.26
CA ASN A 184 -15.24 6.77 -17.48
C ASN A 184 -16.24 5.95 -18.31
N LEU A 185 -16.87 6.56 -19.32
CA LEU A 185 -17.84 5.89 -20.19
C LEU A 185 -17.19 5.02 -21.27
N GLN A 186 -16.16 5.55 -21.94
CA GLN A 186 -15.50 4.87 -23.06
C GLN A 186 -14.33 3.98 -22.60
N GLY A 187 -13.69 4.34 -21.49
CA GLY A 187 -12.43 3.74 -21.04
C GLY A 187 -12.57 2.27 -20.69
N LYS A 188 -11.70 1.45 -21.28
CA LYS A 188 -11.61 0.02 -21.00
C LYS A 188 -10.24 -0.30 -20.42
N LYS A 189 -10.25 -0.98 -19.26
CA LYS A 189 -9.02 -1.43 -18.59
C LYS A 189 -8.14 -2.30 -19.50
N LYS A 190 -8.75 -3.23 -20.24
CA LYS A 190 -8.05 -4.13 -21.17
C LYS A 190 -7.34 -3.40 -22.30
N ASP A 191 -7.89 -2.27 -22.73
CA ASP A 191 -7.37 -1.50 -23.86
C ASP A 191 -6.45 -0.35 -23.37
N GLY A 192 -6.19 -0.26 -22.05
CA GLY A 192 -5.39 0.80 -21.44
C GLY A 192 -5.97 2.21 -21.60
N THR A 193 -7.26 2.31 -21.91
CA THR A 193 -7.95 3.58 -22.15
C THR A 193 -8.70 4.10 -20.93
N ASP A 194 -8.75 3.33 -19.83
CA ASP A 194 -9.29 3.81 -18.56
C ASP A 194 -8.42 4.92 -17.95
N LEU A 195 -9.04 5.76 -17.12
CA LEU A 195 -8.40 6.93 -16.51
C LEU A 195 -7.06 6.59 -15.85
N HIS A 196 -7.00 5.53 -15.03
CA HIS A 196 -5.77 5.15 -14.33
C HIS A 196 -4.64 4.79 -15.30
N SER A 197 -4.94 4.09 -16.40
CA SER A 197 -3.94 3.70 -17.40
C SER A 197 -3.42 4.93 -18.16
N LYS A 198 -4.29 5.88 -18.48
CA LYS A 198 -3.90 7.12 -19.16
C LYS A 198 -3.07 8.03 -18.27
N VAL A 199 -3.45 8.20 -17.00
CA VAL A 199 -2.66 8.94 -16.01
C VAL A 199 -1.29 8.27 -15.80
N ALA A 200 -1.27 6.95 -15.65
CA ALA A 200 -0.03 6.17 -15.53
C ALA A 200 0.91 6.40 -16.73
N ALA A 201 0.39 6.32 -17.95
CA ALA A 201 1.17 6.54 -19.17
C ALA A 201 1.69 7.99 -19.29
N LEU A 202 0.87 8.99 -18.93
CA LEU A 202 1.27 10.40 -18.98
C LEU A 202 2.36 10.74 -17.96
N VAL A 203 2.27 10.18 -16.75
CA VAL A 203 3.21 10.46 -15.66
C VAL A 203 4.42 9.51 -15.70
N GLY A 204 4.35 8.41 -16.45
CA GLY A 204 5.42 7.40 -16.52
C GLY A 204 5.51 6.51 -15.29
N ILE A 205 4.38 6.28 -14.61
CA ILE A 205 4.28 5.44 -13.41
C ILE A 205 3.46 4.18 -13.69
N SER A 206 3.45 3.22 -12.76
CA SER A 206 2.59 2.05 -12.90
C SER A 206 1.11 2.41 -12.68
N ARG A 207 0.21 1.64 -13.28
CA ARG A 207 -1.24 1.84 -13.10
C ARG A 207 -1.67 1.73 -11.64
N ASP A 208 -1.06 0.83 -10.87
CA ASP A 208 -1.37 0.66 -9.45
C ASP A 208 -0.91 1.87 -8.63
N GLN A 209 0.20 2.51 -9.03
CA GLN A 209 0.60 3.79 -8.45
C GLN A 209 -0.40 4.90 -8.82
N ALA A 210 -0.81 4.98 -10.08
CA ALA A 210 -1.78 5.96 -10.58
C ALA A 210 -3.19 5.83 -9.97
N LYS A 211 -3.57 4.64 -9.47
CA LYS A 211 -4.84 4.40 -8.78
C LYS A 211 -4.87 5.00 -7.38
N VAL A 212 -3.70 5.14 -6.75
CA VAL A 212 -3.56 5.53 -5.34
C VAL A 212 -3.12 7.00 -5.21
N SER A 213 -2.50 7.56 -6.25
CA SER A 213 -2.13 8.97 -6.38
C SER A 213 -3.32 9.86 -6.66
#